data_AF-A0A1F4YMM6-F1
#
_entry.id   AF-A0A1F4YMM6-F1
#
_cell.length_a   1.000
_cell.length_b   1.000
_cell.length_c   1.000
_cell.angle_alpha   90.00
_cell.angle_beta   90.00
_cell.angle_gamma   90.00
#
_symmetry.space_group_name_H-M   'P 1'
#
loop_
_entity.id
_entity.type
_entity.pdbx_description
1 polymer ?
#
loop_
_entity_poly.entity_id
_entity_poly.type
_entity_poly.pdbx_seq_one_letter_code
_entity_poly.pdbx_strand_id
1 'polypeptide(L)'
;MKKFLFILSLMLLSSGFLAARHANALLVGVSGGPSYLGALPAIIPAPLSIFDDAATNLGMQGFDEQQGVLLLSGLAVDGGTIAAGTAVNSHMIYLDQGEDLVPVPDEHLNVTWAFDGAVLGVMSDWSGVLEAASTPFLGATGTLYPAAFDGRGLELEARFRQPDAYSINGNQLTVSMWVIEPGDWIRVVTTPVPEPSTLLLLGSGLIGLGYMRRRFKV
;
A
#
# COMPACT_ATOMS: atom_id res chain seq x y z
N MET A 1 53.21 -17.00 -23.75
CA MET A 1 52.35 -17.31 -22.58
C MET A 1 51.59 -16.11 -21.98
N LYS A 2 51.71 -14.87 -22.49
CA LYS A 2 50.97 -13.70 -21.95
C LYS A 2 49.56 -13.47 -22.53
N LYS A 3 49.14 -14.25 -23.55
CA LYS A 3 47.85 -14.07 -24.24
C LYS A 3 46.69 -14.84 -23.61
N PHE A 4 46.96 -15.76 -22.67
CA PHE A 4 45.93 -16.61 -22.05
C PHE A 4 45.32 -15.98 -20.78
N LEU A 5 45.94 -14.94 -20.21
CA LEU A 5 45.46 -14.27 -19.00
C LEU A 5 44.42 -13.16 -19.27
N PHE A 6 44.20 -12.81 -20.53
CA PHE A 6 43.28 -11.71 -20.90
C PHE A 6 41.84 -12.18 -21.15
N ILE A 7 41.63 -13.48 -21.38
CA ILE A 7 40.30 -14.04 -21.66
C ILE A 7 39.54 -14.34 -20.35
N LEU A 8 40.24 -14.54 -19.23
CA LEU A 8 39.61 -14.82 -17.93
C LEU A 8 39.03 -13.56 -17.25
N SER A 9 39.42 -12.36 -17.67
CA SER A 9 38.91 -11.11 -17.09
C SER A 9 37.58 -10.63 -17.73
N LEU A 10 37.09 -11.30 -18.77
CA LEU A 10 35.87 -10.92 -19.49
C LEU A 10 34.64 -11.78 -19.11
N MET A 11 34.83 -12.87 -18.37
CA MET A 11 33.75 -13.77 -17.92
C MET A 11 33.15 -13.43 -16.53
N LEU A 12 33.58 -12.34 -15.90
CA LEU A 12 33.08 -11.87 -14.60
C LEU A 12 32.13 -10.65 -14.73
N LEU A 13 31.47 -10.48 -15.87
CA LEU A 13 30.55 -9.36 -16.13
C LEU A 13 29.07 -9.74 -16.31
N SER A 14 28.69 -11.02 -16.20
CA SER A 14 27.39 -11.49 -16.70
C SER A 14 26.36 -11.92 -15.65
N SER A 15 26.57 -11.68 -14.35
CA SER A 15 25.63 -12.17 -13.31
C SER A 15 25.14 -11.12 -12.33
N GLY A 16 25.39 -9.84 -12.61
CA GLY A 16 24.76 -8.75 -11.89
C GLY A 16 23.36 -8.48 -12.46
N PHE A 17 22.41 -9.41 -12.28
CA PHE A 17 21.00 -9.00 -12.25
C PHE A 17 20.85 -8.07 -11.06
N LEU A 18 21.09 -6.78 -11.30
CA LEU A 18 20.59 -5.71 -10.47
C LEU A 18 19.08 -5.89 -10.51
N ALA A 19 18.53 -6.61 -9.54
CA ALA A 19 17.12 -6.53 -9.23
C ALA A 19 16.88 -5.05 -8.98
N ALA A 20 16.27 -4.37 -9.95
CA ALA A 20 15.71 -3.04 -9.76
C ALA A 20 14.79 -3.18 -8.55
N ARG A 21 15.24 -2.65 -7.42
CA ARG A 21 14.41 -2.60 -6.23
C ARG A 21 13.42 -1.50 -6.52
N HIS A 22 12.26 -1.91 -7.04
CA HIS A 22 11.13 -1.03 -7.22
C HIS A 22 11.02 -0.13 -5.99
N ALA A 23 11.08 1.17 -6.22
CA ALA A 23 10.65 2.12 -5.20
C ALA A 23 9.20 1.75 -4.90
N ASN A 24 8.97 1.19 -3.72
CA ASN A 24 7.64 0.86 -3.25
C ASN A 24 6.87 2.17 -3.09
N ALA A 25 5.61 2.22 -3.54
CA ALA A 25 4.78 3.35 -3.18
C ALA A 25 4.39 3.18 -1.72
N LEU A 26 4.68 4.14 -0.86
CA LEU A 26 4.44 4.00 0.57
C LEU A 26 3.24 4.84 1.00
N LEU A 27 2.53 4.38 2.03
CA LEU A 27 1.90 5.33 2.95
C LEU A 27 3.01 6.24 3.52
N VAL A 28 3.02 7.50 3.08
CA VAL A 28 4.06 8.47 3.47
C VAL A 28 3.62 9.39 4.59
N GLY A 29 2.32 9.45 4.89
CA GLY A 29 1.81 10.25 5.97
C GLY A 29 0.35 9.95 6.28
N VAL A 30 -0.01 10.23 7.52
CA VAL A 30 -1.40 10.25 7.97
C VAL A 30 -1.61 11.46 8.87
N SER A 31 -2.75 12.10 8.75
CA SER A 31 -3.15 13.25 9.56
C SER A 31 -4.65 13.24 9.83
N GLY A 32 -5.06 13.80 10.96
CA GLY A 32 -6.45 13.80 11.41
C GLY A 32 -6.54 14.20 12.87
N GLY A 33 -7.74 14.47 13.34
CA GLY A 33 -8.01 14.55 14.78
C GLY A 33 -7.92 13.17 15.44
N PRO A 34 -8.06 13.08 16.76
CA PRO A 34 -8.28 11.79 17.40
C PRO A 34 -9.66 11.21 17.02
N SER A 35 -9.78 9.89 17.10
CA SER A 35 -11.07 9.19 17.11
C SER A 35 -11.92 9.59 18.32
N TYR A 36 -13.17 9.12 18.37
CA TYR A 36 -14.04 9.29 19.54
C TYR A 36 -13.46 8.67 20.80
N LEU A 37 -12.73 7.55 20.65
CA LEU A 37 -11.99 6.92 21.75
C LEU A 37 -10.63 7.58 22.05
N GLY A 38 -10.28 8.67 21.36
CA GLY A 38 -9.14 9.52 21.68
C GLY A 38 -7.81 9.10 21.06
N ALA A 39 -7.79 8.10 20.17
CA ALA A 39 -6.56 7.66 19.52
C ALA A 39 -6.33 8.41 18.19
N LEU A 40 -5.07 8.71 17.90
CA LEU A 40 -4.67 9.31 16.63
C LEU A 40 -4.56 8.25 15.52
N PRO A 41 -4.74 8.64 14.25
CA PRO A 41 -4.54 7.72 13.14
C PRO A 41 -3.05 7.36 13.01
N ALA A 42 -2.76 6.12 12.61
CA ALA A 42 -1.39 5.63 12.58
C ALA A 42 -1.09 4.78 11.34
N ILE A 43 0.12 4.95 10.80
CA ILE A 43 0.71 3.99 9.86
C ILE A 43 1.43 2.93 10.69
N ILE A 44 1.09 1.67 10.48
CA ILE A 44 1.65 0.52 11.20
C ILE A 44 2.34 -0.45 10.22
N PRO A 45 3.21 -1.35 10.71
CA PRO A 45 3.62 -2.51 9.94
C PRO A 45 2.42 -3.42 9.63
N ALA A 46 2.49 -4.18 8.54
CA ALA A 46 1.47 -5.18 8.23
C ALA A 46 1.32 -6.17 9.41
N PRO A 47 0.12 -6.28 10.01
CA PRO A 47 -0.10 -7.15 11.16
C PRO A 47 -0.12 -8.62 10.73
N LEU A 48 -0.06 -9.54 11.69
CA LEU A 48 -0.19 -10.98 11.40
C LEU A 48 -1.61 -11.35 10.97
N SER A 49 -2.62 -10.59 11.38
CA SER A 49 -4.03 -10.81 11.06
C SER A 49 -4.77 -9.48 11.05
N ILE A 50 -5.76 -9.36 10.17
CA ILE A 50 -6.76 -8.28 10.16
C ILE A 50 -8.19 -8.83 10.33
N PHE A 51 -8.34 -9.90 11.12
CA PHE A 51 -9.65 -10.45 11.47
C PHE A 51 -10.31 -9.56 12.53
N ASP A 52 -11.64 -9.40 12.44
CA ASP A 52 -12.54 -8.63 13.31
C ASP A 52 -12.18 -8.73 14.82
N ASP A 53 -11.93 -9.95 15.32
CA ASP A 53 -11.58 -10.12 16.75
C ASP A 53 -10.08 -10.06 17.06
N ALA A 54 -9.24 -10.14 16.02
CA ALA A 54 -7.80 -10.22 16.16
C ALA A 54 -7.10 -8.86 16.01
N ALA A 55 -7.75 -7.91 15.33
CA ALA A 55 -7.15 -6.67 14.85
C ALA A 55 -7.85 -5.45 15.41
N THR A 56 -7.95 -5.36 16.73
CA THR A 56 -8.59 -4.22 17.37
C THR A 56 -7.72 -2.98 17.36
N ASN A 57 -8.34 -1.81 17.16
CA ASN A 57 -7.69 -0.51 17.30
C ASN A 57 -8.65 0.52 17.90
N LEU A 58 -8.08 1.58 18.47
CA LEU A 58 -8.87 2.67 19.07
C LEU A 58 -9.04 3.85 18.10
N GLY A 59 -8.61 3.68 16.86
CA GLY A 59 -8.55 4.70 15.82
C GLY A 59 -7.89 4.13 14.58
N MET A 60 -8.33 4.60 13.42
CA MET A 60 -7.88 4.07 12.12
C MET A 60 -6.38 3.82 12.02
N GLN A 61 -6.05 2.63 11.54
CA GLN A 61 -4.70 2.23 11.22
C GLN A 61 -4.59 1.90 9.74
N GLY A 62 -3.39 2.06 9.19
CA GLY A 62 -3.13 1.70 7.80
C GLY A 62 -1.74 1.13 7.63
N PHE A 63 -1.58 0.24 6.66
CA PHE A 63 -0.30 -0.39 6.35
C PHE A 63 -0.16 -0.65 4.85
N ASP A 64 1.10 -0.70 4.40
CA ASP A 64 1.44 -1.08 3.03
C ASP A 64 1.28 -2.59 2.84
N GLU A 65 0.62 -2.98 1.77
CA GLU A 65 0.50 -4.36 1.33
C GLU A 65 1.53 -4.66 0.21
N GLN A 66 1.17 -5.40 -0.83
CA GLN A 66 2.11 -5.66 -1.93
C GLN A 66 2.36 -4.43 -2.80
N GLN A 67 3.58 -4.37 -3.31
CA GLN A 67 4.13 -3.22 -4.01
C GLN A 67 4.62 -3.65 -5.39
N GLY A 68 4.40 -2.83 -6.41
CA GLY A 68 4.85 -3.04 -7.79
C GLY A 68 4.19 -4.23 -8.48
N VAL A 69 2.98 -4.61 -8.08
CA VAL A 69 2.26 -5.77 -8.62
C VAL A 69 1.77 -5.45 -10.04
N LEU A 70 2.20 -6.23 -11.03
CA LEU A 70 1.68 -6.14 -12.39
C LEU A 70 0.33 -6.86 -12.48
N LEU A 71 -0.75 -6.11 -12.75
CA LEU A 71 -2.08 -6.69 -12.91
C LEU A 71 -2.16 -7.53 -14.19
N LEU A 72 -2.48 -8.82 -14.05
CA LEU A 72 -2.64 -9.73 -15.21
C LEU A 72 -4.04 -9.66 -15.83
N SER A 73 -5.02 -9.16 -15.07
CA SER A 73 -6.40 -8.93 -15.49
C SER A 73 -6.87 -7.56 -15.00
N GLY A 74 -8.03 -7.09 -15.50
CA GLY A 74 -8.66 -5.89 -14.93
C GLY A 74 -8.94 -6.09 -13.44
N LEU A 75 -8.68 -5.07 -12.63
CA LEU A 75 -8.94 -5.07 -11.19
C LEU A 75 -10.16 -4.18 -10.92
N ALA A 76 -11.26 -4.80 -10.49
CA ALA A 76 -12.45 -4.07 -10.10
C ALA A 76 -12.18 -3.24 -8.82
N VAL A 77 -12.65 -1.99 -8.85
CA VAL A 77 -12.59 -1.02 -7.75
C VAL A 77 -13.92 -0.26 -7.73
N ASP A 78 -14.15 0.55 -6.72
CA ASP A 78 -15.38 1.32 -6.58
C ASP A 78 -15.62 2.18 -7.83
N GLY A 79 -16.77 1.96 -8.47
CA GLY A 79 -17.20 2.70 -9.66
C GLY A 79 -16.38 2.46 -10.94
N GLY A 80 -15.47 1.48 -10.97
CA GLY A 80 -14.60 1.30 -12.13
C GLY A 80 -13.76 0.02 -12.19
N THR A 81 -12.76 0.04 -13.07
CA THR A 81 -11.81 -1.05 -13.24
C THR A 81 -10.46 -0.49 -13.64
N ILE A 82 -9.40 -0.90 -12.94
CA ILE A 82 -8.02 -0.63 -13.32
C ILE A 82 -7.62 -1.66 -14.38
N ALA A 83 -7.12 -1.21 -15.53
CA ALA A 83 -6.83 -2.09 -16.65
C ALA A 83 -5.67 -3.07 -16.36
N ALA A 84 -5.73 -4.26 -16.98
CA ALA A 84 -4.62 -5.20 -17.00
C ALA A 84 -3.36 -4.56 -17.60
N GLY A 85 -2.18 -5.02 -17.19
CA GLY A 85 -0.88 -4.47 -17.56
C GLY A 85 -0.47 -3.23 -16.77
N THR A 86 -1.33 -2.74 -15.87
CA THR A 86 -1.00 -1.65 -14.94
C THR A 86 -0.20 -2.23 -13.78
N ALA A 87 0.96 -1.66 -13.48
CA ALA A 87 1.65 -1.93 -12.22
C ALA A 87 0.98 -1.10 -11.12
N VAL A 88 0.72 -1.71 -9.97
CA VAL A 88 0.01 -1.08 -8.85
C VAL A 88 0.69 -1.38 -7.51
N ASN A 89 0.33 -0.58 -6.51
CA ASN A 89 0.59 -0.89 -5.11
C ASN A 89 -0.74 -0.93 -4.37
N SER A 90 -0.77 -1.66 -3.26
CA SER A 90 -1.94 -1.78 -2.41
C SER A 90 -1.64 -1.44 -0.96
N HIS A 91 -2.67 -0.95 -0.30
CA HIS A 91 -2.62 -0.42 1.04
C HIS A 91 -3.93 -0.76 1.74
N MET A 92 -3.86 -1.18 3.00
CA MET A 92 -5.03 -1.44 3.82
C MET A 92 -5.21 -0.27 4.79
N ILE A 93 -6.44 0.19 4.98
CA ILE A 93 -6.84 1.11 6.05
C ILE A 93 -8.05 0.50 6.73
N TYR A 94 -8.05 0.48 8.06
CA TYR A 94 -9.12 -0.14 8.83
C TYR A 94 -9.33 0.51 10.20
N LEU A 95 -10.55 0.37 10.71
CA LEU A 95 -10.97 0.74 12.06
C LEU A 95 -11.82 -0.41 12.58
N ASP A 96 -11.46 -0.97 13.74
CA ASP A 96 -12.05 -2.22 14.19
C ASP A 96 -12.10 -2.27 15.72
N GLN A 97 -13.29 -2.53 16.25
CA GLN A 97 -13.55 -2.72 17.67
C GLN A 97 -13.84 -4.20 17.88
N GLY A 98 -13.01 -4.89 18.67
CA GLY A 98 -13.26 -6.32 18.91
C GLY A 98 -14.42 -6.57 19.88
N GLU A 99 -15.01 -7.75 19.75
CA GLU A 99 -16.21 -8.26 20.47
C GLU A 99 -16.21 -8.12 22.01
N ASP A 100 -15.05 -7.90 22.63
CA ASP A 100 -14.90 -7.85 24.09
C ASP A 100 -15.33 -6.51 24.72
N LEU A 101 -15.60 -5.49 23.91
CA LEU A 101 -16.09 -4.21 24.40
C LEU A 101 -17.62 -4.15 24.29
N VAL A 102 -18.28 -3.56 25.28
CA VAL A 102 -19.68 -3.14 25.10
C VAL A 102 -19.70 -2.32 23.80
N PRO A 103 -20.62 -2.57 22.85
CA PRO A 103 -20.64 -1.90 21.55
C PRO A 103 -20.80 -0.40 21.76
N VAL A 104 -19.66 0.28 21.84
CA VAL A 104 -19.54 1.73 22.02
C VAL A 104 -19.05 2.20 20.67
N PRO A 105 -19.91 2.79 19.84
CA PRO A 105 -19.52 3.21 18.51
C PRO A 105 -18.22 4.01 18.54
N ASP A 106 -17.23 3.66 17.70
CA ASP A 106 -16.12 4.56 17.40
C ASP A 106 -16.46 5.40 16.18
N GLU A 107 -15.95 6.63 16.17
CA GLU A 107 -15.89 7.44 14.96
C GLU A 107 -14.50 7.98 14.80
N HIS A 108 -13.99 7.93 13.57
CA HIS A 108 -12.77 8.60 13.21
C HIS A 108 -13.02 9.34 11.90
N LEU A 109 -13.08 10.66 11.98
CA LEU A 109 -13.62 11.47 10.90
C LEU A 109 -12.52 12.30 10.23
N ASN A 110 -12.61 12.42 8.91
CA ASN A 110 -11.73 13.25 8.08
C ASN A 110 -10.23 12.93 8.23
N VAL A 111 -9.89 11.65 8.41
CA VAL A 111 -8.51 11.19 8.42
C VAL A 111 -7.97 11.25 7.00
N THR A 112 -6.88 11.97 6.80
CA THR A 112 -6.22 12.11 5.50
C THR A 112 -4.98 11.23 5.46
N TRP A 113 -5.00 10.28 4.54
CA TRP A 113 -3.92 9.38 4.20
C TRP A 113 -3.20 9.89 2.96
N ALA A 114 -1.89 10.04 3.05
CA ALA A 114 -1.04 10.49 1.97
C ALA A 114 -0.21 9.32 1.44
N PHE A 115 -0.25 9.16 0.12
CA PHE A 115 0.54 8.19 -0.64
C PHE A 115 1.58 8.95 -1.46
N ASP A 116 2.69 8.33 -1.80
CA ASP A 116 3.62 8.90 -2.77
C ASP A 116 3.13 8.72 -4.23
N GLY A 117 2.31 7.71 -4.49
CA GLY A 117 1.62 7.43 -5.75
C GLY A 117 0.21 8.04 -5.84
N ALA A 118 -0.28 8.27 -7.06
CA ALA A 118 -1.67 8.67 -7.27
C ALA A 118 -2.62 7.53 -6.94
N VAL A 119 -3.76 7.82 -6.30
CA VAL A 119 -4.80 6.83 -6.03
C VAL A 119 -5.51 6.47 -7.33
N LEU A 120 -5.47 5.19 -7.69
CA LEU A 120 -6.14 4.64 -8.87
C LEU A 120 -7.56 4.17 -8.58
N GLY A 121 -7.81 3.73 -7.35
CA GLY A 121 -9.11 3.24 -6.92
C GLY A 121 -9.11 2.85 -5.45
N VAL A 122 -10.31 2.71 -4.90
CA VAL A 122 -10.57 2.20 -3.56
C VAL A 122 -11.48 0.98 -3.72
N MET A 123 -11.37 0.02 -2.81
CA MET A 123 -12.30 -1.09 -2.67
C MET A 123 -12.94 -0.93 -1.30
N SER A 124 -14.18 -0.43 -1.30
CA SER A 124 -14.93 -0.11 -0.08
C SER A 124 -16.35 -0.68 -0.08
N ASP A 125 -16.63 -1.64 -0.98
CA ASP A 125 -17.94 -2.28 -1.04
C ASP A 125 -18.30 -2.89 0.32
N TRP A 126 -19.53 -2.66 0.78
CA TRP A 126 -20.00 -3.09 2.10
C TRP A 126 -19.75 -4.57 2.43
N SER A 127 -19.79 -5.43 1.42
CA SER A 127 -19.52 -6.87 1.58
C SER A 127 -18.03 -7.27 1.60
N GLY A 128 -17.12 -6.33 1.35
CA GLY A 128 -15.69 -6.56 1.21
C GLY A 128 -15.31 -7.51 0.07
N VAL A 129 -16.16 -7.69 -0.93
CA VAL A 129 -15.98 -8.66 -2.02
C VAL A 129 -14.83 -8.24 -2.93
N LEU A 130 -14.68 -6.95 -3.24
CA LEU A 130 -13.60 -6.45 -4.09
C LEU A 130 -12.24 -6.61 -3.40
N GLU A 131 -12.18 -6.28 -2.11
CA GLU A 131 -10.98 -6.46 -1.29
C GLU A 131 -10.60 -7.94 -1.21
N ALA A 132 -11.52 -8.80 -0.76
CA ALA A 132 -11.24 -10.23 -0.57
C ALA A 132 -10.83 -10.92 -1.88
N ALA A 133 -11.44 -10.56 -3.01
CA ALA A 133 -11.09 -11.10 -4.32
C ALA A 133 -9.67 -10.73 -4.78
N SER A 134 -9.14 -9.60 -4.31
CA SER A 134 -7.80 -9.12 -4.69
C SER A 134 -6.69 -9.52 -3.72
N THR A 135 -7.04 -10.01 -2.53
CA THR A 135 -6.10 -10.39 -1.47
C THR A 135 -5.03 -11.41 -1.89
N PRO A 136 -5.30 -12.44 -2.71
CA PRO A 136 -4.26 -13.41 -3.10
C PRO A 136 -3.07 -12.80 -3.85
N PHE A 137 -3.21 -11.61 -4.44
CA PHE A 137 -2.16 -10.95 -5.22
C PHE A 137 -1.85 -9.51 -4.77
N LEU A 138 -2.68 -8.88 -3.95
CA LEU A 138 -2.43 -7.56 -3.38
C LEU A 138 -2.18 -7.58 -1.87
N GLY A 139 -2.64 -8.61 -1.15
CA GLY A 139 -2.51 -8.69 0.31
C GLY A 139 -1.06 -8.84 0.77
N ALA A 140 -0.73 -8.21 1.89
CA ALA A 140 0.59 -8.24 2.49
C ALA A 140 1.03 -9.68 2.79
N THR A 141 2.24 -10.05 2.35
CA THR A 141 2.80 -11.38 2.61
C THR A 141 2.91 -11.64 4.11
N GLY A 142 2.22 -12.67 4.60
CA GLY A 142 2.25 -13.08 6.01
C GLY A 142 1.12 -12.51 6.87
N THR A 143 0.31 -11.59 6.34
CA THR A 143 -0.92 -11.13 6.99
C THR A 143 -2.07 -12.09 6.63
N LEU A 144 -2.85 -12.48 7.63
CA LEU A 144 -4.09 -13.22 7.46
C LEU A 144 -5.26 -12.26 7.22
N TYR A 145 -6.00 -12.52 6.16
CA TYR A 145 -7.17 -11.75 5.74
C TYR A 145 -8.43 -12.60 5.91
N PRO A 146 -9.52 -12.07 6.49
CA PRO A 146 -10.77 -12.79 6.51
C PRO A 146 -11.34 -12.96 5.09
N ALA A 147 -12.36 -13.80 4.95
CA ALA A 147 -13.17 -13.81 3.73
C ALA A 147 -14.04 -12.53 3.63
N ALA A 148 -14.73 -12.35 2.50
CA ALA A 148 -15.77 -11.33 2.37
C ALA A 148 -16.94 -11.61 3.34
N PHE A 149 -17.48 -10.57 3.96
CA PHE A 149 -18.66 -10.61 4.81
C PHE A 149 -19.35 -9.24 4.82
N ASP A 150 -20.64 -9.25 5.10
CA ASP A 150 -21.47 -8.05 5.19
C ASP A 150 -21.02 -7.16 6.36
N GLY A 151 -20.77 -5.87 6.08
CA GLY A 151 -20.26 -4.93 7.08
C GLY A 151 -18.74 -4.83 7.10
N ARG A 152 -18.03 -5.51 6.20
CA ARG A 152 -16.56 -5.42 6.12
C ARG A 152 -16.08 -4.10 5.49
N GLY A 153 -16.80 -3.61 4.49
CA GLY A 153 -16.47 -2.34 3.85
C GLY A 153 -17.40 -1.23 4.30
N LEU A 154 -17.26 -0.06 3.68
CA LEU A 154 -17.94 1.15 4.14
C LEU A 154 -19.46 1.11 3.95
N GLU A 155 -20.16 1.69 4.92
CA GLU A 155 -21.60 1.83 4.98
C GLU A 155 -22.06 3.17 4.39
N LEU A 156 -21.86 3.32 3.07
CA LEU A 156 -22.09 4.58 2.34
C LEU A 156 -23.56 5.05 2.27
N GLU A 157 -24.52 4.25 2.75
CA GLU A 157 -25.94 4.57 2.69
C GLU A 157 -26.39 5.48 3.84
N ALA A 158 -27.18 6.52 3.52
CA ALA A 158 -27.72 7.48 4.49
C ALA A 158 -28.72 6.90 5.53
N ARG A 159 -28.88 5.58 5.58
CA ARG A 159 -29.68 4.91 6.62
C ARG A 159 -29.02 5.01 8.00
N PHE A 160 -27.72 5.29 8.04
CA PHE A 160 -26.98 5.56 9.27
C PHE A 160 -26.93 7.05 9.57
N ARG A 161 -26.87 7.41 10.86
CA ARG A 161 -26.85 8.81 11.31
C ARG A 161 -25.65 9.59 10.77
N GLN A 162 -24.54 8.89 10.53
CA GLN A 162 -23.36 9.39 9.85
C GLN A 162 -22.90 8.28 8.90
N PRO A 163 -23.11 8.40 7.58
CA PRO A 163 -22.59 7.41 6.65
C PRO A 163 -21.08 7.53 6.57
N ASP A 164 -20.41 6.40 6.39
CA ASP A 164 -19.01 6.40 6.02
C ASP A 164 -18.81 7.12 4.70
N ALA A 165 -17.63 7.70 4.54
CA ALA A 165 -17.32 8.41 3.31
C ALA A 165 -15.83 8.46 3.08
N TYR A 166 -15.47 8.53 1.80
CA TYR A 166 -14.12 8.94 1.41
C TYR A 166 -14.16 9.88 0.23
N SER A 167 -13.06 10.61 0.05
CA SER A 167 -12.80 11.43 -1.13
C SER A 167 -11.34 11.30 -1.54
N ILE A 168 -11.11 11.35 -2.84
CA ILE A 168 -9.78 11.22 -3.43
C ILE A 168 -9.35 12.57 -4.01
N ASN A 169 -8.13 12.99 -3.70
CA ASN A 169 -7.50 14.17 -4.32
C ASN A 169 -6.06 13.82 -4.72
N GLY A 170 -5.90 13.29 -5.94
CA GLY A 170 -4.61 12.88 -6.47
C GLY A 170 -4.01 11.71 -5.68
N ASN A 171 -3.01 12.00 -4.86
CA ASN A 171 -2.29 11.04 -4.01
C ASN A 171 -2.75 11.06 -2.54
N GLN A 172 -3.92 11.65 -2.26
CA GLN A 172 -4.50 11.71 -0.92
C GLN A 172 -5.88 11.09 -0.91
N LEU A 173 -6.17 10.37 0.16
CA LEU A 173 -7.49 9.85 0.51
C LEU A 173 -7.90 10.48 1.84
N THR A 174 -9.01 11.21 1.86
CA THR A 174 -9.65 11.60 3.13
C THR A 174 -10.80 10.65 3.38
N VAL A 175 -10.80 9.97 4.52
CA VAL A 175 -11.78 8.95 4.90
C VAL A 175 -12.39 9.28 6.27
N SER A 176 -13.65 8.93 6.43
CA SER A 176 -14.39 8.94 7.69
C SER A 176 -15.03 7.58 7.86
N MET A 177 -14.80 6.95 9.01
CA MET A 177 -15.39 5.67 9.39
C MET A 177 -16.15 5.84 10.70
N TRP A 178 -17.30 5.20 10.79
CA TRP A 178 -18.09 5.04 12.00
C TRP A 178 -18.36 3.55 12.18
N VAL A 179 -17.81 2.96 13.24
CA VAL A 179 -17.89 1.51 13.45
C VAL A 179 -18.61 1.19 14.75
N ILE A 180 -19.39 0.11 14.74
CA ILE A 180 -19.82 -0.58 15.95
C ILE A 180 -19.16 -1.94 15.93
N GLU A 181 -19.76 -2.91 15.25
CA GLU A 181 -19.21 -4.23 14.92
C GLU A 181 -20.02 -4.77 13.73
N PRO A 182 -19.38 -5.44 12.75
CA PRO A 182 -17.93 -5.62 12.62
C PRO A 182 -17.18 -4.30 12.33
N GLY A 183 -15.85 -4.34 12.29
CA GLY A 183 -15.02 -3.22 11.86
C GLY A 183 -15.17 -2.86 10.37
N ASP A 184 -14.47 -1.81 9.94
CA ASP A 184 -14.38 -1.36 8.55
C ASP A 184 -12.97 -1.60 7.98
N TRP A 185 -12.90 -2.12 6.76
CA TRP A 185 -11.67 -2.30 5.99
C TRP A 185 -11.84 -1.75 4.57
N ILE A 186 -10.89 -0.94 4.13
CA ILE A 186 -10.78 -0.52 2.74
C ILE A 186 -9.39 -0.82 2.19
N ARG A 187 -9.34 -1.28 0.94
CA ARG A 187 -8.09 -1.37 0.18
C ARG A 187 -7.97 -0.19 -0.76
N VAL A 188 -6.83 0.50 -0.69
CA VAL A 188 -6.48 1.60 -1.59
C VAL A 188 -5.45 1.11 -2.58
N VAL A 189 -5.66 1.36 -3.87
CA VAL A 189 -4.74 1.00 -4.95
C VAL A 189 -4.11 2.25 -5.52
N THR A 190 -2.78 2.30 -5.62
CA THR A 190 -2.03 3.48 -6.09
C THR A 190 -1.10 3.14 -7.26
N THR A 191 -0.69 4.17 -8.00
CA THR A 191 0.37 4.04 -9.02
C THR A 191 1.74 3.89 -8.36
N PRO A 192 2.63 3.01 -8.85
CA PRO A 192 4.04 3.03 -8.47
C PRO A 192 4.69 4.34 -8.87
N VAL A 193 5.49 4.89 -7.96
CA VAL A 193 6.32 6.05 -8.25
C VAL A 193 7.57 5.55 -8.98
N PRO A 194 7.90 6.09 -10.17
CA PRO A 194 9.13 5.72 -10.85
C PRO A 194 10.33 5.90 -9.92
N GLU A 195 11.23 4.90 -9.91
CA GLU A 195 12.46 5.00 -9.13
C GLU A 195 13.16 6.32 -9.44
N PRO A 196 13.60 7.07 -8.42
CA PRO A 196 14.26 8.34 -8.64
C PRO A 196 15.46 8.12 -9.58
N SER A 197 15.62 9.00 -10.56
CA SER A 197 16.77 9.01 -11.48
C SER A 197 18.13 9.13 -10.77
N THR A 198 18.13 9.24 -9.44
CA THR A 198 19.31 9.20 -8.57
C THR A 198 20.08 7.90 -8.71
N LEU A 199 19.45 6.75 -8.96
CA LEU A 199 20.18 5.50 -9.21
C LEU A 199 20.93 5.54 -10.53
N LEU A 200 20.29 6.07 -11.58
CA LEU A 200 20.95 6.30 -12.87
C LEU A 200 22.07 7.33 -12.73
N LEU A 201 21.84 8.41 -11.96
CA LEU A 201 22.84 9.45 -11.71
C LEU A 201 24.02 8.92 -10.90
N LEU A 202 23.76 8.11 -9.87
CA LEU A 202 24.78 7.44 -9.06
C LEU A 202 25.58 6.46 -9.93
N GLY A 203 24.90 5.63 -10.71
CA GLY A 203 25.55 4.68 -11.62
C GLY A 203 26.43 5.38 -12.65
N SER A 204 25.91 6.41 -13.33
CA SER A 204 26.67 7.20 -14.30
C SER A 204 27.81 7.99 -13.65
N GLY A 205 27.62 8.52 -12.44
CA GLY A 205 28.66 9.20 -11.66
C GLY A 205 29.81 8.27 -11.28
N LEU A 206 29.52 7.06 -10.81
CA LEU A 206 30.53 6.04 -10.48
C LEU A 206 31.33 5.60 -11.71
N ILE A 207 30.65 5.44 -12.86
CA ILE A 207 31.32 5.16 -14.14
C ILE A 207 32.27 6.32 -14.49
N GLY A 208 31.81 7.58 -14.39
CA GLY A 208 32.62 8.76 -14.63
C GLY A 208 33.88 8.82 -13.76
N LEU A 209 33.74 8.59 -12.45
CA LEU A 209 34.87 8.53 -11.51
C LEU A 209 35.84 7.38 -11.84
N GLY A 210 35.32 6.22 -12.27
CA GLY A 210 36.14 5.09 -12.73
C GLY A 210 36.99 5.45 -13.95
N TYR A 211 36.43 6.20 -14.90
CA TYR A 211 37.17 6.72 -16.06
C TYR A 211 38.23 7.75 -15.65
N MET A 212 37.90 8.67 -14.74
CA MET A 212 38.87 9.66 -14.24
C MET A 212 40.07 8.99 -13.56
N ARG A 213 39.85 7.98 -12.71
CA ARG A 213 40.93 7.26 -12.01
C ARG A 213 41.94 6.61 -12.98
N ARG A 214 41.50 6.15 -14.15
CA ARG A 214 42.40 5.57 -15.16
C ARG A 214 43.32 6.62 -15.80
N ARG A 215 42.88 7.88 -15.89
CA ARG A 215 43.65 8.96 -16.51
C ARG A 215 44.78 9.48 -15.62
N PHE A 216 44.64 9.39 -14.30
CA PHE A 216 45.62 9.91 -13.33
C PHE A 216 46.73 8.91 -12.93
N LYS A 217 46.79 7.72 -13.53
CA LYS A 217 47.88 6.74 -13.32
C LYS A 217 49.04 6.88 -14.32
N VAL A 218 49.31 8.09 -14.80
CA VAL A 218 50.49 8.45 -15.59
C VAL A 218 51.50 9.09 -14.65
#